data_AF-A0AAW5CN07-F1
#
_entry.id   AF-A0AAW5CN07-F1
#
_cell.length_a   1.000
_cell.length_b   1.000
_cell.length_c   1.000
_cell.angle_alpha   90.00
_cell.angle_beta   90.00
_cell.angle_gamma   90.00
#
_symmetry.space_group_name_H-M   'P 1'
#
loop_
_entity.id
_entity.type
_entity.pdbx_description
1 polymer ?
#
loop_
_entity_poly.entity_id
_entity_poly.type
_entity_poly.pdbx_seq_one_letter_code
_entity_poly.pdbx_strand_id
1 'polypeptide(L)'
;MAKSNNQKAKILYLEKMLRETGEHRVISMQKILENLEKQGIRAERKSIYDDVEVLRSFGMDIRYTRERPGGYYLAGESAGEEQPSEEPGLTAEAKEIHETKDIHETSVTGYRKLLEASAGTIKKEIKLLCTGAVQAEVRDFFGTDAEYKMKDSGDLTVTAELPENGKFYGWLTGMGGSVRILKPKKSAAAYRDYLKSLAKDYKGL
;
A
#
# COMPACT_ATOMS: atom_id res chain seq x y z
N MET A 1 15.23 -1.48 29.91
CA MET A 1 14.55 -2.80 29.90
C MET A 1 15.46 -3.79 29.18
N ALA A 2 15.63 -5.00 29.73
CA ALA A 2 16.59 -5.98 29.23
C ALA A 2 16.32 -6.32 27.75
N LYS A 3 17.28 -6.01 26.87
CA LYS A 3 17.28 -6.52 25.49
C LYS A 3 17.32 -8.04 25.61
N SER A 4 16.26 -8.74 25.17
CA SER A 4 16.35 -10.20 25.14
C SER A 4 17.54 -10.59 24.27
N ASN A 5 18.28 -11.62 24.68
CA ASN A 5 19.41 -12.12 23.92
C ASN A 5 18.99 -12.41 22.47
N ASN A 6 19.89 -12.16 21.51
CA ASN A 6 19.71 -12.43 20.07
C ASN A 6 18.61 -11.66 19.31
N GLN A 7 18.09 -10.53 19.81
CA GLN A 7 17.15 -9.69 19.04
C GLN A 7 17.72 -9.19 17.69
N LYS A 8 19.03 -8.93 17.62
CA LYS A 8 19.69 -8.56 16.35
C LYS A 8 19.87 -9.75 15.40
N ALA A 9 19.94 -10.97 15.92
CA ALA A 9 20.04 -12.16 15.09
C ALA A 9 18.70 -12.50 14.43
N LYS A 10 17.58 -12.20 15.09
CA LYS A 10 16.21 -12.45 14.60
C LYS A 10 16.00 -11.96 13.16
N ILE A 11 16.34 -10.70 12.89
CA ILE A 11 16.14 -10.10 11.56
C ILE A 11 17.01 -10.74 10.48
N LEU A 12 18.24 -11.17 10.83
CA LEU A 12 19.15 -11.86 9.90
C LEU A 12 18.64 -13.27 9.55
N TYR A 13 18.11 -14.00 10.53
CA TYR A 13 17.49 -15.29 10.27
C TYR A 13 16.20 -15.16 9.47
N LEU A 14 15.41 -14.10 9.71
CA LEU A 14 14.22 -13.80 8.93
C LEU A 14 14.58 -13.50 7.46
N GLU A 15 15.59 -12.65 7.24
CA GLU A 15 16.14 -12.37 5.91
C GLU A 15 16.57 -13.67 5.21
N LYS A 16 17.37 -14.51 5.88
CA LYS A 16 17.83 -15.79 5.34
C LYS A 16 16.66 -16.68 4.89
N MET A 17 15.64 -16.82 5.73
CA MET A 17 14.44 -17.60 5.38
C MET A 17 13.71 -17.03 4.17
N LEU A 18 13.61 -15.70 4.06
CA LEU A 18 12.95 -15.04 2.94
C LEU A 18 13.77 -15.16 1.65
N ARG A 19 15.11 -15.18 1.70
CA ARG A 19 15.93 -15.44 0.50
C ARG A 19 15.76 -16.87 -0.05
N GLU A 20 15.30 -17.81 0.76
CA GLU A 20 14.97 -19.17 0.33
C GLU A 20 13.54 -19.29 -0.26
N THR A 21 12.77 -18.19 -0.24
CA THR A 21 11.42 -18.07 -0.84
C THR A 21 11.48 -17.47 -2.24
N GLY A 22 10.37 -17.49 -2.97
CA GLY A 22 10.21 -16.90 -4.29
C GLY A 22 8.74 -16.84 -4.70
N GLU A 23 8.45 -16.45 -5.94
CA GLU A 23 7.06 -16.26 -6.43
C GLU A 23 6.15 -17.50 -6.26
N HIS A 24 6.73 -18.70 -6.33
CA HIS A 24 6.00 -19.96 -6.18
C HIS A 24 6.26 -20.68 -4.85
N ARG A 25 7.06 -20.09 -3.95
CA ARG A 25 7.47 -20.70 -2.69
C ARG A 25 7.38 -19.69 -1.57
N VAL A 26 6.37 -19.81 -0.71
CA VAL A 26 6.11 -18.87 0.38
C VAL A 26 6.48 -19.47 1.74
N ILE A 27 6.73 -18.62 2.73
CA ILE A 27 6.92 -19.00 4.13
C ILE A 27 5.80 -18.43 5.01
N SER A 28 5.09 -19.30 5.72
CA SER A 28 4.00 -18.88 6.61
C SER A 28 4.53 -18.25 7.90
N MET A 29 3.71 -17.41 8.55
CA MET A 29 4.05 -16.83 9.86
C MET A 29 4.33 -17.91 10.91
N GLN A 30 3.55 -18.99 10.93
CA GLN A 30 3.82 -20.12 11.83
C GLN A 30 5.21 -20.71 11.57
N LYS A 31 5.57 -20.88 10.30
CA LYS A 31 6.87 -21.45 9.94
C LYS A 31 8.05 -20.55 10.29
N ILE A 32 7.89 -19.24 10.13
CA ILE A 32 8.87 -18.24 10.57
C ILE A 32 9.12 -18.39 12.08
N LEU A 33 8.06 -18.44 12.89
CA LEU A 33 8.17 -18.55 14.35
C LEU A 33 8.83 -19.86 14.78
N GLU A 34 8.42 -20.99 14.20
CA GLU A 34 9.04 -22.30 14.46
C GLU A 34 10.53 -22.31 14.14
N ASN A 35 10.92 -21.74 13.00
CA ASN A 35 12.31 -21.72 12.58
C ASN A 35 13.17 -20.81 13.47
N LEU A 36 12.63 -19.68 13.94
CA LEU A 36 13.33 -18.81 14.89
C LEU A 36 13.47 -19.46 16.26
N GLU A 37 12.44 -20.16 16.75
CA GLU A 37 12.48 -20.87 18.02
C GLU A 37 13.52 -22.00 18.01
N LYS A 38 13.68 -22.71 16.89
CA LYS A 38 14.76 -23.71 16.69
C LYS A 38 16.17 -23.12 16.79
N GLN A 39 16.33 -21.83 16.53
CA GLN A 39 17.60 -21.11 16.68
C GLN A 39 17.73 -20.47 18.07
N GLY A 40 16.83 -20.80 19.01
CA GLY A 40 16.78 -20.22 20.36
C GLY A 40 16.30 -18.77 20.41
N ILE A 41 15.67 -18.28 19.33
CA ILE A 41 15.19 -16.90 19.23
C ILE A 41 13.69 -16.88 19.46
N ARG A 42 13.28 -16.42 20.65
CA ARG A 42 11.87 -16.20 20.95
C ARG A 42 11.36 -14.94 20.24
N ALA A 43 10.51 -15.13 19.24
CA ALA A 43 9.88 -14.06 18.49
C ALA A 43 8.35 -14.09 18.62
N GLU A 44 7.72 -12.93 18.42
CA GLU A 44 6.27 -12.78 18.45
C GLU A 44 5.80 -12.23 17.10
N ARG A 45 4.57 -12.53 16.68
CA ARG A 45 4.06 -12.07 15.36
C ARG A 45 4.22 -10.57 15.15
N LYS A 46 3.95 -9.79 16.20
CA LYS A 46 4.10 -8.33 16.15
C LYS A 46 5.54 -7.91 15.85
N SER A 47 6.52 -8.55 16.48
CA SER A 47 7.93 -8.24 16.25
C SER A 47 8.48 -8.79 14.94
N ILE A 48 7.82 -9.78 14.32
CA ILE A 48 8.10 -10.19 12.94
C ILE A 48 7.58 -9.16 11.94
N TYR A 49 6.40 -8.57 12.16
CA TYR A 49 5.90 -7.49 11.29
C TYR A 49 6.86 -6.32 11.27
N ASP A 50 7.35 -5.89 12.44
CA ASP A 50 8.33 -4.81 12.55
C ASP A 50 9.61 -5.13 11.77
N ASP A 51 10.15 -6.35 11.89
CA ASP A 51 11.35 -6.77 11.16
C ASP A 51 11.12 -6.86 9.64
N VAL A 52 9.95 -7.33 9.19
CA VAL A 52 9.61 -7.38 7.75
C VAL A 52 9.59 -5.97 7.16
N GLU A 53 9.04 -4.99 7.88
CA GLU A 53 9.06 -3.59 7.43
C GLU A 53 10.48 -3.02 7.39
N VAL A 54 11.33 -3.37 8.36
CA VAL A 54 12.76 -3.00 8.31
C VAL A 54 13.43 -3.59 7.07
N LEU A 55 13.21 -4.87 6.77
CA LEU A 55 13.78 -5.51 5.57
C LEU A 55 13.25 -4.91 4.26
N ARG A 56 11.98 -4.48 4.22
CA ARG A 56 11.41 -3.74 3.08
C ARG A 56 12.08 -2.38 2.90
N SER A 57 12.22 -1.61 3.97
CA SER A 57 12.92 -0.32 3.93
C SER A 57 14.41 -0.46 3.57
N PHE A 58 15.00 -1.63 3.84
CA PHE A 58 16.37 -1.96 3.47
C PHE A 58 16.51 -2.31 1.97
N GLY A 59 15.40 -2.49 1.24
CA GLY A 59 15.38 -2.71 -0.20
C GLY A 59 14.94 -4.11 -0.64
N MET A 60 14.45 -4.96 0.27
CA MET A 60 13.93 -6.28 -0.10
C MET A 60 12.45 -6.19 -0.51
N ASP A 61 12.10 -6.65 -1.72
CA ASP A 61 10.69 -6.75 -2.17
C ASP A 61 9.98 -7.95 -1.55
N ILE A 62 9.72 -7.87 -0.24
CA ILE A 62 9.00 -8.91 0.50
C ILE A 62 7.49 -8.69 0.34
N ARG A 63 6.81 -9.65 -0.27
CA ARG A 63 5.35 -9.64 -0.49
C ARG A 63 4.67 -10.70 0.37
N TYR A 64 3.35 -10.61 0.46
CA TYR A 64 2.51 -11.58 1.18
C TYR A 64 1.38 -12.03 0.26
N THR A 65 1.19 -13.34 0.12
CA THR A 65 0.05 -13.91 -0.60
C THR A 65 -0.92 -14.61 0.35
N ARG A 66 -2.21 -14.48 0.04
CA ARG A 66 -3.32 -15.17 0.71
C ARG A 66 -3.71 -16.48 0.02
N GLU A 67 -3.06 -16.81 -1.11
CA GLU A 67 -3.26 -18.08 -1.81
C GLU A 67 -2.83 -19.25 -0.93
N ARG A 68 -3.22 -20.49 -1.27
CA ARG A 68 -2.82 -21.67 -0.49
C ARG A 68 -1.69 -22.39 -1.23
N PRO A 69 -0.50 -22.55 -0.63
CA PRO A 69 -0.11 -22.12 0.73
C PRO A 69 0.13 -20.61 0.84
N GLY A 70 -0.28 -20.01 1.96
CA GLY A 70 -0.24 -18.55 2.17
C GLY A 70 0.93 -18.15 3.06
N GLY A 71 1.59 -17.04 2.73
CA GLY A 71 2.82 -16.66 3.40
C GLY A 71 3.55 -15.48 2.74
N TYR A 72 4.70 -15.17 3.33
CA TYR A 72 5.63 -14.18 2.83
C TYR A 72 6.54 -14.79 1.76
N TYR A 73 6.93 -13.99 0.79
CA TYR A 73 7.95 -14.38 -0.18
C TYR A 73 8.74 -13.16 -0.63
N LEU A 74 9.97 -13.40 -1.07
CA LEU A 74 10.80 -12.42 -1.74
C LEU A 74 10.43 -12.43 -3.24
N ALA A 75 9.81 -11.35 -3.72
CA ALA A 75 9.68 -11.13 -5.15
C ALA A 75 11.06 -10.75 -5.69
N GLY A 76 11.52 -11.44 -6.73
CA GLY A 76 12.91 -11.41 -7.16
C GLY A 76 13.40 -9.99 -7.45
N GLU A 77 14.66 -9.73 -7.09
CA GLU A 77 15.43 -8.64 -7.68
C GLU A 77 15.39 -8.85 -9.20
N SER A 78 14.67 -8.01 -9.94
CA SER A 78 15.03 -7.77 -11.32
C SER A 78 16.47 -7.28 -11.27
N ALA A 79 17.39 -8.11 -11.79
CA ALA A 79 18.74 -7.70 -12.08
C ALA A 79 18.70 -6.31 -12.70
N GLY A 80 19.43 -5.37 -12.10
CA GLY A 80 19.67 -4.09 -12.73
C GLY A 80 20.31 -4.34 -14.09
N GLU A 81 19.77 -3.68 -15.11
CA GLU A 81 20.57 -3.21 -16.23
C GLU A 81 20.55 -1.68 -16.15
N GLU A 82 21.60 -1.22 -15.46
CA GLU A 82 22.43 -0.04 -15.77
C GLU A 82 21.75 1.30 -16.07
N GLN A 83 21.93 2.23 -15.12
CA GLN A 83 22.26 3.60 -15.47
C GLN A 83 23.62 3.62 -16.20
N PRO A 84 23.77 4.43 -17.26
CA PRO A 84 24.87 5.38 -17.24
C PRO A 84 24.36 6.82 -17.17
N SER A 85 24.88 7.53 -16.17
CA SER A 85 24.97 8.98 -16.08
C SER A 85 25.63 9.60 -17.32
N GLU A 86 25.04 10.67 -17.87
CA GLU A 86 25.76 11.75 -18.56
C GLU A 86 24.85 12.98 -18.77
N GLU A 87 25.14 14.07 -18.07
CA GLU A 87 25.04 15.44 -18.59
C GLU A 87 26.46 16.05 -18.42
N PRO A 88 26.93 17.06 -19.19
CA PRO A 88 26.20 17.98 -20.08
C PRO A 88 26.86 18.21 -21.47
N GLY A 89 26.12 18.75 -22.44
CA GLY A 89 26.70 19.21 -23.70
C GLY A 89 25.75 20.03 -24.57
N LEU A 90 25.94 21.35 -24.56
CA LEU A 90 25.32 22.32 -25.48
C LEU A 90 25.74 22.02 -26.93
N THR A 91 24.78 21.91 -27.86
CA THR A 91 24.86 22.54 -29.19
C THR A 91 23.46 22.68 -29.80
N ALA A 92 23.18 23.88 -30.29
CA ALA A 92 22.01 24.23 -31.09
C ALA A 92 22.05 23.57 -32.47
N GLU A 93 20.88 23.23 -33.03
CA GLU A 93 20.31 23.89 -34.22
C GLU A 93 19.08 23.11 -34.74
N ALA A 94 18.11 23.88 -35.23
CA ALA A 94 16.76 23.48 -35.59
C ALA A 94 16.67 22.58 -36.84
N LYS A 95 15.64 21.71 -36.90
CA LYS A 95 14.70 21.62 -38.03
C LYS A 95 13.49 20.71 -37.76
N GLU A 96 12.36 21.20 -38.28
CA GLU A 96 10.99 20.68 -38.34
C GLU A 96 10.81 19.16 -38.35
N ILE A 97 9.88 18.66 -37.51
CA ILE A 97 9.14 17.41 -37.79
C ILE A 97 7.71 17.51 -37.22
N HIS A 98 6.77 17.53 -38.17
CA HIS A 98 5.47 16.83 -38.22
C HIS A 98 4.61 16.65 -36.95
N GLU A 99 3.33 17.01 -37.10
CA GLU A 99 2.18 16.52 -36.34
C GLU A 99 2.29 15.03 -35.98
N THR A 100 2.60 14.74 -34.73
CA THR A 100 2.37 13.44 -34.10
C THR A 100 1.59 13.65 -32.82
N LYS A 101 0.31 13.23 -32.91
CA LYS A 101 -0.64 12.86 -31.86
C LYS A 101 -0.07 12.88 -30.44
N ASP A 102 -0.75 13.66 -29.61
CA ASP A 102 -0.79 13.63 -28.14
C ASP A 102 -0.15 12.37 -27.55
N ILE A 103 1.07 12.56 -27.03
CA ILE A 103 1.67 11.63 -26.10
C ILE A 103 0.83 11.76 -24.83
N HIS A 104 -0.06 10.78 -24.63
CA HIS A 104 -0.85 10.60 -23.42
C HIS A 104 0.12 10.54 -22.23
N GLU A 105 0.22 11.66 -21.51
CA GLU A 105 0.86 11.75 -20.20
C GLU A 105 0.29 10.62 -19.35
N THR A 106 1.16 9.72 -18.90
CA THR A 106 0.83 8.53 -18.12
C THR A 106 0.16 8.97 -16.82
N SER A 107 -1.17 9.10 -16.88
CA SER A 107 -2.03 9.59 -15.80
C SER A 107 -1.83 8.74 -14.54
N VAL A 108 -1.02 9.26 -13.61
CA VAL A 108 -0.92 8.70 -12.26
C VAL A 108 -2.20 9.09 -11.52
N THR A 109 -3.12 8.14 -11.39
CA THR A 109 -4.39 8.32 -10.68
C THR A 109 -4.16 8.73 -9.23
N GLY A 110 -5.12 9.46 -8.64
CA GLY A 110 -5.03 9.88 -7.25
C GLY A 110 -4.88 8.71 -6.27
N TYR A 111 -5.46 7.56 -6.61
CA TYR A 111 -5.35 6.34 -5.84
C TYR A 111 -3.91 5.80 -5.80
N ARG A 112 -3.16 5.80 -6.90
CA ARG A 112 -1.75 5.38 -6.89
C ARG A 112 -0.90 6.25 -5.98
N LYS A 113 -1.06 7.58 -6.08
CA LYS A 113 -0.40 8.54 -5.17
C LYS A 113 -0.76 8.28 -3.71
N LEU A 114 -2.03 7.97 -3.42
CA LEU A 114 -2.47 7.61 -2.06
C LEU A 114 -1.77 6.34 -1.56
N LEU A 115 -1.62 5.33 -2.41
CA LEU A 115 -0.97 4.07 -2.08
C LEU A 115 0.53 4.25 -1.83
N GLU A 116 1.22 4.99 -2.69
CA GLU A 116 2.64 5.34 -2.54
C GLU A 116 2.88 6.12 -1.25
N ALA A 117 2.07 7.15 -1.00
CA ALA A 117 2.15 7.94 0.20
C ALA A 117 1.82 7.14 1.47
N SER A 118 1.14 6.00 1.34
CA SER A 118 0.74 5.13 2.43
C SER A 118 1.57 3.84 2.50
N ALA A 119 2.75 3.80 1.87
CA ALA A 119 3.65 2.65 1.92
C ALA A 119 3.86 2.17 3.37
N GLY A 120 3.84 0.86 3.56
CA GLY A 120 3.89 0.21 4.89
C GLY A 120 2.55 0.13 5.64
N THR A 121 1.48 0.79 5.16
CA THR A 121 0.13 0.61 5.74
C THR A 121 -0.53 -0.65 5.18
N ILE A 122 -1.06 -1.50 6.05
CA ILE A 122 -1.87 -2.66 5.64
C ILE A 122 -3.11 -2.17 4.88
N LYS A 123 -3.22 -2.57 3.62
CA LYS A 123 -4.40 -2.31 2.80
C LYS A 123 -5.52 -3.28 3.17
N LYS A 124 -6.73 -2.76 3.19
CA LYS A 124 -7.95 -3.53 3.40
C LYS A 124 -8.87 -3.32 2.21
N GLU A 125 -9.55 -4.37 1.80
CA GLU A 125 -10.67 -4.21 0.87
C GLU A 125 -11.76 -3.37 1.57
N ILE A 126 -12.03 -2.19 1.03
CA ILE A 126 -13.03 -1.26 1.53
C ILE A 126 -14.03 -1.00 0.41
N LYS A 127 -15.31 -1.12 0.76
CA LYS A 127 -16.44 -0.78 -0.10
C LYS A 127 -16.98 0.59 0.27
N LEU A 128 -17.02 1.48 -0.71
CA LEU A 128 -17.53 2.84 -0.60
C LEU A 128 -18.88 2.95 -1.29
N LEU A 129 -19.76 3.78 -0.75
CA LEU A 129 -20.92 4.34 -1.42
C LEU A 129 -20.55 5.73 -1.93
N CYS A 130 -20.88 6.00 -3.18
CA CYS A 130 -20.69 7.28 -3.86
C CYS A 130 -22.05 7.71 -4.42
N THR A 131 -22.54 8.88 -3.99
CA THR A 131 -23.78 9.47 -4.51
C THR A 131 -23.53 10.16 -5.86
N GLY A 132 -24.56 10.26 -6.70
CA GLY A 132 -24.48 10.61 -8.13
C GLY A 132 -23.58 11.79 -8.52
N ALA A 133 -23.50 12.85 -7.71
CA ALA A 133 -22.79 14.08 -8.06
C ALA A 133 -21.26 13.95 -8.13
N VAL A 134 -20.65 12.98 -7.44
CA VAL A 134 -19.17 12.83 -7.36
C VAL A 134 -18.64 11.58 -8.07
N GLN A 135 -19.47 10.94 -8.91
CA GLN A 135 -19.09 9.70 -9.58
C GLN A 135 -17.90 9.85 -10.52
N ALA A 136 -17.84 10.94 -11.29
CA ALA A 136 -16.73 11.22 -12.20
C ALA A 136 -15.42 11.40 -11.43
N GLU A 137 -15.42 12.24 -10.39
CA GLU A 137 -14.25 12.48 -9.53
C GLU A 137 -13.75 11.19 -8.85
N VAL A 138 -14.67 10.36 -8.36
CA VAL A 138 -14.31 9.06 -7.76
C VAL A 138 -13.71 8.12 -8.81
N ARG A 139 -14.23 8.10 -10.04
CA ARG A 139 -13.66 7.28 -11.13
C ARG A 139 -12.29 7.79 -11.57
N ASP A 140 -12.08 9.09 -11.64
CA ASP A 140 -10.76 9.68 -11.96
C ASP A 140 -9.75 9.37 -10.85
N PHE A 141 -10.19 9.37 -9.59
CA PHE A 141 -9.34 9.04 -8.46
C PHE A 141 -8.87 7.58 -8.50
N PHE A 142 -9.79 6.63 -8.67
CA PHE A 142 -9.48 5.19 -8.62
C PHE A 142 -9.02 4.60 -9.96
N GLY A 143 -9.42 5.19 -11.08
CA GLY A 143 -9.15 4.70 -12.42
C GLY A 143 -9.59 3.26 -12.61
N THR A 144 -8.72 2.43 -13.19
CA THR A 144 -8.96 1.01 -13.43
C THR A 144 -8.67 0.12 -12.22
N ASP A 145 -8.15 0.68 -11.13
CA ASP A 145 -7.63 -0.10 -10.00
C ASP A 145 -8.71 -0.37 -8.92
N ALA A 146 -9.99 -0.17 -9.25
CA ALA A 146 -11.14 -0.43 -8.37
C ALA A 146 -12.30 -1.12 -9.11
N GLU A 147 -13.14 -1.83 -8.35
CA GLU A 147 -14.37 -2.42 -8.86
C GLU A 147 -15.54 -1.45 -8.70
N TYR A 148 -16.33 -1.24 -9.77
CA TYR A 148 -17.46 -0.33 -9.80
C TYR A 148 -18.78 -1.07 -10.01
N LYS A 149 -19.80 -0.78 -9.19
CA LYS A 149 -21.15 -1.32 -9.34
C LYS A 149 -22.20 -0.24 -9.14
N MET A 150 -23.05 -0.03 -10.14
CA MET A 150 -24.20 0.87 -10.06
C MET A 150 -25.35 0.17 -9.32
N LYS A 151 -26.07 0.93 -8.50
CA LYS A 151 -27.30 0.49 -7.85
C LYS A 151 -28.52 1.01 -8.61
N ASP A 152 -29.65 0.34 -8.43
CA ASP A 152 -30.95 0.76 -8.98
C ASP A 152 -31.38 2.15 -8.49
N SER A 153 -30.85 2.62 -7.35
CA SER A 153 -31.06 3.97 -6.83
C SER A 153 -30.30 5.07 -7.59
N GLY A 154 -29.43 4.72 -8.54
CA GLY A 154 -28.52 5.64 -9.21
C GLY A 154 -27.19 5.89 -8.48
N ASP A 155 -27.01 5.32 -7.29
CA ASP A 155 -25.75 5.39 -6.54
C ASP A 155 -24.68 4.46 -7.10
N LEU A 156 -23.42 4.86 -6.97
CA LEU A 156 -22.26 4.05 -7.32
C LEU A 156 -21.68 3.41 -6.07
N THR A 157 -21.31 2.14 -6.16
CA THR A 157 -20.44 1.50 -5.16
C THR A 157 -19.08 1.21 -5.75
N VAL A 158 -18.04 1.46 -4.96
CA VAL A 158 -16.65 1.27 -5.35
C VAL A 158 -15.98 0.34 -4.34
N THR A 159 -15.33 -0.72 -4.81
CA THR A 159 -14.55 -1.64 -3.96
C THR A 159 -13.08 -1.54 -4.35
N ALA A 160 -12.20 -1.21 -3.39
CA ALA A 160 -10.77 -1.06 -3.62
C ALA A 160 -9.94 -1.46 -2.38
N GLU A 161 -8.66 -1.75 -2.57
CA GLU A 161 -7.72 -2.03 -1.47
C GLU A 161 -7.10 -0.74 -0.92
N LEU A 162 -7.67 -0.22 0.17
CA LEU A 162 -7.34 1.08 0.72
C LEU A 162 -6.52 0.99 2.02
N PRO A 163 -5.52 1.86 2.22
CA PRO A 163 -4.79 1.96 3.47
C PRO A 163 -5.66 2.66 4.53
N GLU A 164 -5.88 2.03 5.67
CA GLU A 164 -6.70 2.61 6.76
C GLU A 164 -5.87 3.59 7.60
N ASN A 165 -5.62 4.78 7.06
CA ASN A 165 -4.80 5.81 7.70
C ASN A 165 -5.35 7.24 7.44
N GLY A 166 -4.68 8.24 8.04
CA GLY A 166 -5.08 9.65 7.94
C GLY A 166 -5.08 10.21 6.51
N LYS A 167 -4.26 9.70 5.59
CA LYS A 167 -4.23 10.17 4.19
C LYS A 167 -5.50 9.77 3.45
N PHE A 168 -5.90 8.51 3.61
CA PHE A 168 -7.18 8.02 3.08
C PHE A 168 -8.36 8.75 3.71
N TYR A 169 -8.34 8.95 5.03
CA TYR A 169 -9.41 9.67 5.73
C TYR A 169 -9.49 11.14 5.33
N GLY A 170 -8.36 11.81 5.08
CA GLY A 170 -8.32 13.17 4.56
C GLY A 170 -8.97 13.27 3.19
N TRP A 171 -8.61 12.37 2.26
CA TRP A 171 -9.27 12.28 0.95
C TRP A 171 -10.79 12.05 1.10
N LEU A 172 -11.20 11.09 1.94
CA LEU A 172 -12.62 10.79 2.19
C LEU A 172 -13.38 11.99 2.77
N THR A 173 -12.71 12.79 3.62
CA THR A 173 -13.28 14.03 4.19
C THR A 173 -13.43 15.10 3.11
N GLY A 174 -12.47 15.21 2.18
CA GLY A 174 -12.51 16.12 1.04
C GLY A 174 -13.73 15.93 0.14
N MET A 175 -14.30 14.72 0.10
CA MET A 175 -15.52 14.41 -0.65
C MET A 175 -16.83 14.93 -0.02
N GLY A 176 -16.76 15.70 1.08
CA GLY A 176 -17.92 16.40 1.65
C GLY A 176 -19.06 15.51 2.15
N GLY A 177 -18.81 14.22 2.38
CA GLY A 177 -19.83 13.25 2.80
C GLY A 177 -20.64 12.61 1.67
N SER A 178 -20.33 12.92 0.41
CA SER A 178 -20.87 12.26 -0.80
C SER A 178 -20.28 10.86 -1.01
N VAL A 179 -19.11 10.60 -0.41
CA VAL A 179 -18.47 9.28 -0.36
C VAL A 179 -18.46 8.76 1.08
N ARG A 180 -18.89 7.51 1.29
CA ARG A 180 -18.98 6.91 2.63
C ARG A 180 -18.54 5.44 2.64
N ILE A 181 -17.93 5.00 3.74
CA ILE A 181 -17.54 3.60 3.92
C ILE A 181 -18.80 2.76 4.24
N LEU A 182 -19.12 1.80 3.36
CA LEU A 182 -20.15 0.79 3.59
C LEU A 182 -19.60 -0.44 4.32
N LYS A 183 -18.43 -0.93 3.89
CA LYS A 183 -17.79 -2.10 4.48
C LYS A 183 -16.26 -1.96 4.47
N PRO A 184 -15.57 -2.57 5.46
CA PRO A 184 -16.14 -3.22 6.64
C PRO A 184 -16.63 -2.19 7.67
N LYS A 185 -17.63 -2.57 8.49
CA LYS A 185 -18.18 -1.68 9.54
C LYS A 185 -17.11 -1.16 10.52
N LYS A 186 -16.07 -1.96 10.75
CA LYS A 186 -14.93 -1.58 11.59
C LYS A 186 -14.15 -0.39 11.00
N SER A 187 -13.94 -0.36 9.69
CA SER A 187 -13.28 0.77 9.02
C SER A 187 -14.13 2.05 9.05
N ALA A 188 -15.46 1.91 8.88
CA ALA A 188 -16.38 3.04 9.05
C ALA A 188 -16.35 3.59 10.49
N ALA A 189 -16.27 2.71 11.50
CA ALA A 189 -16.11 3.10 12.89
C ALA A 189 -14.79 3.81 13.15
N ALA A 190 -13.68 3.29 12.64
CA ALA A 190 -12.35 3.90 12.77
C ALA A 190 -12.31 5.31 12.16
N TYR A 191 -12.90 5.51 10.97
CA TYR A 191 -13.01 6.83 10.36
C TYR A 191 -13.84 7.80 11.20
N ARG A 192 -14.99 7.37 11.73
CA ARG A 192 -15.80 8.18 12.64
C ARG A 192 -15.01 8.59 13.88
N ASP A 193 -14.25 7.66 14.46
CA ASP A 193 -13.49 7.93 15.68
C ASP A 193 -12.32 8.91 15.39
N TYR A 194 -11.70 8.82 14.21
CA TYR A 194 -10.74 9.80 13.68
C TYR A 194 -11.36 11.20 13.50
N LEU A 195 -12.54 11.30 12.90
CA LEU A 195 -13.23 12.60 12.77
C LEU A 195 -13.57 13.19 14.14
N LYS A 196 -14.04 12.35 15.08
CA LYS A 196 -14.32 12.78 16.46
C LYS A 196 -13.07 13.24 17.20
N SER A 197 -11.90 12.63 16.96
CA SER A 197 -10.67 13.10 17.58
C SER A 197 -10.29 14.48 17.07
N LEU A 198 -10.37 14.72 15.75
CA LEU A 198 -10.08 16.04 15.17
C LEU A 198 -11.08 17.10 15.65
N ALA A 199 -12.38 16.79 15.67
CA ALA A 199 -13.41 17.75 16.08
C ALA A 199 -13.27 18.22 17.55
N LYS A 200 -12.64 17.43 18.43
CA LYS A 200 -12.40 17.83 19.82
C LYS A 200 -11.49 19.05 19.92
N ASP A 201 -10.49 19.15 19.04
CA ASP A 201 -9.49 20.21 19.08
C ASP A 201 -10.07 21.58 18.70
N TYR A 202 -11.22 21.58 18.02
CA TYR A 202 -11.94 22.80 17.61
C TYR A 202 -13.15 23.11 18.50
N LYS A 203 -13.39 22.33 19.56
CA LYS A 203 -14.55 22.55 20.42
C LYS A 203 -14.32 23.75 21.34
N GLY A 204 -15.01 24.86 21.06
CA GLY A 204 -15.00 26.06 21.91
C GLY A 204 -13.91 27.08 21.56
N LEU A 205 -13.27 26.94 20.40
CA LEU A 205 -12.70 28.07 19.67
C LEU A 205 -13.84 28.96 19.15
#